data_AF-A0A1U8IR41-F1
#
_entry.id   AF-A0A1U8IR41-F1
#
_cell.length_a   1.000
_cell.length_b   1.000
_cell.length_c   1.000
_cell.angle_alpha   90.00
_cell.angle_beta   90.00
_cell.angle_gamma   90.00
#
_symmetry.space_group_name_H-M   'P 1'
#
loop_
_entity.id
_entity.type
_entity.pdbx_description
1 polymer ?
#
loop_
_entity_poly.entity_id
_entity_poly.type
_entity_poly.pdbx_seq_one_letter_code
_entity_poly.pdbx_strand_id
1 'polypeptide(L)'
;MGNTSSMLTQYDIEEVQQHCNNAFSQQEIVSLYERFCQLDRNGGGFVSGEEFLSVPEFAVNPLSQRLLTMLDGLNFKEFVAFLSAFSPRATVQQKIEFIVKVYDSDGNGKVTFNDMLDVLHDLTGQFISEHQREQVLTKVLEEAGYTKESLLVMSDFVKILGSSGLKMEVEVPVD
;
A
#
# COMPACT_ATOMS: atom_id res chain seq x y z
N MET A 1 32.53 8.87 -10.64
CA MET A 1 33.00 7.50 -10.95
C MET A 1 31.77 6.60 -10.87
N GLY A 2 31.44 5.90 -11.96
CA GLY A 2 30.44 4.82 -12.03
C GLY A 2 28.96 5.22 -12.01
N ASN A 3 28.43 5.81 -13.09
CA ASN A 3 26.97 5.82 -13.32
C ASN A 3 26.67 4.86 -14.48
N THR A 4 26.61 3.56 -14.19
CA THR A 4 25.93 2.60 -15.06
C THR A 4 24.45 2.68 -14.72
N SER A 5 23.75 3.72 -15.19
CA SER A 5 22.30 3.67 -15.30
C SER A 5 21.99 2.58 -16.32
N SER A 6 21.65 1.39 -15.85
CA SER A 6 21.02 0.36 -16.64
C SER A 6 19.71 0.95 -17.15
N MET A 7 19.69 1.46 -18.39
CA MET A 7 18.45 1.93 -18.99
C MET A 7 17.48 0.75 -19.08
N LEU A 8 16.25 0.94 -18.60
CA LEU A 8 15.18 -0.03 -18.80
C LEU A 8 15.05 -0.32 -20.30
N THR A 9 15.04 -1.60 -20.66
CA THR A 9 14.75 -1.99 -22.03
C THR A 9 13.26 -1.92 -22.30
N GLN A 10 12.88 -1.86 -23.58
CA GLN A 10 11.48 -1.92 -23.97
C GLN A 10 10.77 -3.18 -23.43
N TYR A 11 11.49 -4.30 -23.38
CA TYR A 11 10.99 -5.56 -22.83
C TYR A 11 10.68 -5.44 -21.33
N ASP A 12 11.58 -4.83 -20.55
CA ASP A 12 11.37 -4.63 -19.11
C ASP A 12 10.15 -3.76 -18.83
N ILE A 13 9.98 -2.69 -19.62
CA ILE A 13 8.82 -1.79 -19.51
C ILE A 13 7.53 -2.56 -19.79
N GLU A 14 7.47 -3.32 -20.88
CA GLU A 14 6.29 -4.11 -21.25
C GLU A 14 5.97 -5.18 -20.21
N GLU A 15 6.98 -5.83 -19.65
CA GLU A 15 6.81 -6.82 -18.58
C GLU A 15 6.20 -6.18 -17.33
N VAL A 16 6.71 -5.02 -16.91
CA VAL A 16 6.18 -4.28 -15.75
C VAL A 16 4.75 -3.78 -16.02
N GLN A 17 4.46 -3.29 -17.23
CA GLN A 17 3.11 -2.87 -17.63
C GLN A 17 2.12 -4.03 -17.51
N GLN A 18 2.46 -5.20 -18.04
CA GLN A 18 1.60 -6.38 -17.97
C GLN A 18 1.41 -6.83 -16.52
N HIS A 19 2.48 -6.86 -15.73
CA HIS A 19 2.44 -7.25 -14.33
C HIS A 19 1.52 -6.34 -13.48
N CYS A 20 1.50 -5.04 -13.79
CA CYS A 20 0.70 -4.05 -13.07
C CYS A 20 -0.67 -3.79 -13.73
N ASN A 21 -1.18 -4.70 -14.57
CA ASN A 21 -2.47 -4.56 -15.26
C ASN A 21 -2.62 -3.24 -16.05
N ASN A 22 -1.54 -2.73 -16.63
CA ASN A 22 -1.50 -1.45 -17.34
C ASN A 22 -1.89 -0.23 -16.47
N ALA A 23 -1.70 -0.32 -15.15
CA ALA A 23 -1.94 0.79 -14.22
C ALA A 23 -1.09 2.03 -14.54
N PHE A 24 0.05 1.84 -15.21
CA PHE A 24 0.98 2.90 -15.59
C PHE A 24 1.33 2.84 -17.09
N SER A 25 1.51 4.01 -17.69
CA SER A 25 2.05 4.18 -19.03
C SER A 25 3.56 3.95 -19.05
N GLN A 26 4.14 3.83 -20.24
CA GLN A 26 5.59 3.64 -20.38
C GLN A 26 6.38 4.82 -19.81
N GLN A 27 5.89 6.06 -20.01
CA GLN A 27 6.52 7.26 -19.44
C GLN A 27 6.46 7.27 -17.91
N GLU A 28 5.31 6.89 -17.33
CA GLU A 28 5.16 6.78 -15.88
C GLU A 28 6.11 5.71 -15.30
N ILE A 29 6.30 4.58 -15.99
CA ILE A 29 7.23 3.52 -15.55
C ILE A 29 8.68 3.99 -15.59
N VAL A 30 9.08 4.73 -16.62
CA VAL A 30 10.43 5.32 -16.69
C VAL A 30 10.65 6.32 -15.54
N SER A 31 9.67 7.21 -15.29
CA SER A 31 9.73 8.16 -14.15
C SER A 31 9.80 7.43 -12.80
N LEU A 32 9.01 6.36 -12.62
CA LEU A 32 9.07 5.51 -11.42
C LEU A 32 10.42 4.81 -11.26
N TYR A 33 11.07 4.41 -12.36
CA TYR A 33 12.39 3.79 -12.33
C TYR A 33 13.47 4.79 -11.90
N GLU A 34 13.44 6.01 -12.44
CA GLU A 34 14.33 7.08 -11.99
C GLU A 34 14.16 7.34 -10.50
N ARG A 35 12.91 7.34 -10.01
CA ARG A 35 12.64 7.49 -8.58
C ARG A 35 13.13 6.29 -7.77
N PHE A 36 12.95 5.07 -8.28
CA PHE A 36 13.47 3.84 -7.65
C PHE A 36 14.99 3.91 -7.49
N CYS A 37 15.73 4.31 -8.52
CA CYS A 37 17.18 4.48 -8.45
C CYS A 37 17.61 5.59 -7.48
N GLN A 38 16.80 6.63 -7.27
CA GLN A 38 17.07 7.66 -6.26
C GLN A 38 16.87 7.13 -4.83
N LEU A 39 15.98 6.16 -4.65
CA LEU A 39 15.69 5.52 -3.37
C LEU A 39 16.70 4.41 -3.03
N ASP A 40 17.08 3.59 -4.01
CA ASP A 40 18.11 2.54 -3.90
C ASP A 40 19.51 3.17 -3.85
N ARG A 41 19.89 3.70 -2.68
CA ARG A 41 21.15 4.39 -2.46
C ARG A 41 22.33 3.42 -2.41
N ASN A 42 22.08 2.19 -1.99
CA ASN A 42 23.10 1.15 -1.92
C ASN A 42 23.39 0.50 -3.28
N GLY A 43 22.53 0.71 -4.28
CA GLY A 43 22.67 0.18 -5.64
C GLY A 43 22.47 -1.33 -5.70
N GLY A 44 21.71 -1.89 -4.77
CA GLY A 44 21.49 -3.32 -4.59
C GLY A 44 20.42 -3.88 -5.53
N GLY A 45 19.64 -3.03 -6.19
CA GLY A 45 18.52 -3.40 -7.04
C GLY A 45 17.21 -3.61 -6.29
N PHE A 46 17.16 -3.23 -5.01
CA PHE A 46 16.01 -3.38 -4.11
C PHE A 46 15.90 -2.16 -3.21
N VAL A 47 14.69 -1.79 -2.82
CA VAL A 47 14.46 -0.73 -1.82
C VAL A 47 14.30 -1.38 -0.45
N SER A 48 15.21 -1.07 0.45
CA SER A 48 15.12 -1.48 1.86
C SER A 48 14.13 -0.61 2.65
N GLY A 49 13.67 -1.12 3.79
CA GLY A 49 12.85 -0.32 4.70
C GLY A 49 13.50 0.99 5.16
N GLU A 50 14.82 1.00 5.38
CA GLU A 50 15.56 2.22 5.73
C GLU A 50 15.57 3.26 4.59
N GLU A 51 15.72 2.81 3.35
CA GLU A 51 15.67 3.67 2.17
C GLU A 51 14.27 4.24 1.96
N PHE A 52 13.22 3.44 2.21
CA PHE A 52 11.84 3.91 2.15
C PHE A 52 11.56 4.97 3.23
N LEU A 53 11.95 4.74 4.48
CA LEU A 53 11.82 5.71 5.57
C LEU A 53 12.72 6.94 5.42
N SER A 54 13.70 6.91 4.52
CA SER A 54 14.54 8.08 4.23
C SER A 54 13.75 9.22 3.55
N VAL A 55 12.56 8.91 3.02
CA VAL A 55 11.60 9.88 2.50
C VAL A 55 10.78 10.44 3.68
N PRO A 56 10.91 11.75 4.00
CA PRO A 56 10.25 12.34 5.16
C PRO A 56 8.74 12.11 5.22
N GLU A 57 8.08 12.17 4.05
CA GLU A 57 6.64 11.98 3.91
C GLU A 57 6.20 10.57 4.32
N PHE A 58 7.03 9.55 4.08
CA PHE A 58 6.76 8.19 4.55
C PHE A 58 7.14 8.01 6.01
N ALA A 59 8.21 8.65 6.50
CA ALA A 59 8.62 8.57 7.90
C ALA A 59 7.56 9.09 8.88
N VAL A 60 6.79 10.10 8.48
CA VAL A 60 5.72 10.69 9.31
C VAL A 60 4.35 10.03 9.12
N ASN A 61 4.23 9.07 8.20
CA ASN A 61 2.97 8.37 7.97
C ASN A 61 2.68 7.43 9.16
N PRO A 62 1.51 7.55 9.83
CA PRO A 62 1.16 6.67 10.94
C PRO A 62 1.14 5.17 10.57
N LEU A 63 0.89 4.85 9.30
CA LEU A 63 0.88 3.47 8.80
C LEU A 63 2.24 3.04 8.23
N SER A 64 3.29 3.86 8.36
CA SER A 64 4.62 3.59 7.78
C SER A 64 5.16 2.21 8.13
N GLN A 65 5.06 1.79 9.40
CA GLN A 65 5.53 0.47 9.84
C GLN A 65 4.78 -0.69 9.18
N ARG A 66 3.48 -0.52 8.90
CA ARG A 66 2.68 -1.52 8.18
C ARG A 66 2.99 -1.56 6.70
N LEU A 67 3.29 -0.41 6.10
CA LEU A 67 3.71 -0.35 4.70
C LEU A 67 5.12 -0.95 4.55
N LEU A 68 6.00 -0.76 5.53
CA LEU A 68 7.33 -1.33 5.52
C LEU A 68 7.37 -2.85 5.45
N THR A 69 6.49 -3.54 6.17
CA THR A 69 6.43 -5.01 6.09
C THR A 69 6.04 -5.51 4.70
N MET A 70 5.39 -4.67 3.88
CA MET A 70 5.07 -4.98 2.49
C MET A 70 6.17 -4.57 1.50
N LEU A 71 7.00 -3.61 1.90
CA LEU A 71 7.96 -2.93 1.04
C LEU A 71 9.41 -3.40 1.21
N ASP A 72 9.70 -4.14 2.28
CA ASP A 72 11.07 -4.52 2.60
C ASP A 72 11.64 -5.49 1.56
N GLY A 73 12.68 -5.03 0.85
CA GLY A 73 13.38 -5.81 -0.16
C GLY A 73 12.67 -5.90 -1.51
N LEU A 74 11.78 -4.96 -1.84
CA LEU A 74 11.13 -4.97 -3.16
C LEU A 74 12.09 -4.62 -4.27
N ASN A 75 12.10 -5.45 -5.32
CA ASN A 75 12.71 -5.08 -6.60
C ASN A 75 11.85 -4.05 -7.35
N PHE A 76 12.38 -3.52 -8.45
CA PHE A 76 11.66 -2.50 -9.23
C PHE A 76 10.25 -2.94 -9.67
N LYS A 77 10.10 -4.18 -10.13
CA LYS A 77 8.80 -4.70 -10.60
C LYS A 77 7.78 -4.77 -9.46
N GLU A 78 8.20 -5.23 -8.29
CA GLU A 78 7.38 -5.30 -7.08
C GLU A 78 7.04 -3.91 -6.53
N PHE A 79 7.99 -2.97 -6.59
CA PHE A 79 7.77 -1.58 -6.20
C PHE A 79 6.67 -0.92 -7.06
N VAL A 80 6.70 -1.11 -8.39
CA VAL A 80 5.64 -0.60 -9.27
C VAL A 80 4.32 -1.33 -9.02
N ALA A 81 4.35 -2.64 -8.77
CA ALA A 81 3.15 -3.41 -8.42
C ALA A 81 2.50 -2.91 -7.12
N PHE A 82 3.30 -2.58 -6.10
CA PHE A 82 2.83 -1.97 -4.86
C PHE A 82 2.14 -0.62 -5.13
N LEU A 83 2.76 0.24 -5.93
CA LEU A 83 2.20 1.54 -6.28
C LEU A 83 0.96 1.45 -7.17
N SER A 84 0.75 0.33 -7.86
CA SER A 84 -0.37 0.16 -8.79
C SER A 84 -1.73 0.37 -8.14
N ALA A 85 -1.89 0.06 -6.85
CA ALA A 85 -3.13 0.29 -6.10
C ALA A 85 -3.50 1.78 -5.98
N PHE A 86 -2.51 2.67 -6.05
CA PHE A 86 -2.67 4.12 -5.99
C PHE A 86 -2.84 4.77 -7.37
N SER A 87 -2.80 3.99 -8.46
CA SER A 87 -3.05 4.54 -9.79
C SER A 87 -4.51 5.00 -9.93
N PRO A 88 -4.78 6.12 -10.61
CA PRO A 88 -6.13 6.48 -11.06
C PRO A 88 -6.78 5.41 -11.94
N ARG A 89 -5.98 4.55 -12.59
CA ARG A 89 -6.46 3.44 -13.44
C ARG A 89 -6.77 2.17 -12.65
N ALA A 90 -6.45 2.12 -11.35
CA ALA A 90 -6.73 0.96 -10.52
C ALA A 90 -8.22 0.82 -10.24
N THR A 91 -8.72 -0.41 -10.35
CA THR A 91 -10.11 -0.72 -10.01
C THR A 91 -10.35 -0.59 -8.50
N VAL A 92 -11.61 -0.33 -8.11
CA VAL A 92 -12.00 -0.32 -6.70
C VAL A 92 -11.63 -1.64 -6.00
N GLN A 93 -11.71 -2.78 -6.70
CA GLN A 93 -11.31 -4.07 -6.14
C GLN A 93 -9.81 -4.13 -5.81
N GLN A 94 -8.93 -3.65 -6.70
CA GLN A 94 -7.49 -3.60 -6.43
C GLN A 94 -7.16 -2.67 -5.26
N LYS A 95 -7.86 -1.54 -5.14
CA LYS A 95 -7.73 -0.61 -3.99
C LYS A 95 -8.14 -1.28 -2.69
N ILE A 96 -9.25 -2.01 -2.70
CA ILE A 96 -9.72 -2.75 -1.53
C ILE A 96 -8.75 -3.87 -1.16
N GLU A 97 -8.19 -4.58 -2.14
CA GLU A 97 -7.21 -5.65 -1.88
C GLU A 97 -5.98 -5.09 -1.16
N PHE A 98 -5.51 -3.92 -1.58
CA PHE A 98 -4.43 -3.23 -0.89
C PHE A 98 -4.82 -2.85 0.55
N ILE A 99 -6.01 -2.30 0.76
CA ILE A 99 -6.52 -1.96 2.10
C ILE A 99 -6.54 -3.20 2.98
N VAL A 100 -7.06 -4.33 2.49
CA VAL A 100 -7.10 -5.59 3.23
C VAL A 100 -5.69 -6.01 3.64
N LYS A 101 -4.71 -5.95 2.73
CA LYS A 101 -3.30 -6.25 3.07
C LYS A 101 -2.76 -5.37 4.19
N VAL A 102 -3.15 -4.09 4.26
CA VAL A 102 -2.66 -3.17 5.31
C VAL A 102 -3.21 -3.55 6.68
N TYR A 103 -4.44 -4.06 6.73
CA TYR A 103 -5.04 -4.54 7.95
C TYR A 103 -4.53 -5.93 8.34
N ASP A 104 -4.49 -6.86 7.37
CA ASP A 104 -4.09 -8.26 7.53
C ASP A 104 -2.56 -8.41 7.66
N SER A 105 -2.06 -8.27 8.89
CA SER A 105 -0.62 -8.28 9.17
C SER A 105 0.01 -9.68 9.12
N ASP A 106 -0.80 -10.74 9.30
CA ASP A 106 -0.33 -12.13 9.23
C ASP A 106 -0.51 -12.77 7.85
N GLY A 107 -1.19 -12.07 6.93
CA GLY A 107 -1.37 -12.46 5.53
C GLY A 107 -2.29 -13.65 5.33
N ASN A 108 -3.16 -13.95 6.30
CA ASN A 108 -4.05 -15.11 6.24
C ASN A 108 -5.32 -14.88 5.37
N GLY A 109 -5.49 -13.66 4.86
CA GLY A 109 -6.62 -13.22 4.03
C GLY A 109 -7.85 -12.81 4.83
N LYS A 110 -7.75 -12.68 6.16
CA LYS A 110 -8.85 -12.35 7.06
C LYS A 110 -8.42 -11.26 8.02
N VAL A 111 -9.29 -10.27 8.19
CA VAL A 111 -9.08 -9.17 9.13
C VAL A 111 -9.92 -9.41 10.38
N THR A 112 -9.25 -9.53 11.52
CA THR A 112 -9.86 -9.69 12.83
C THR A 112 -10.17 -8.33 13.47
N PHE A 113 -10.94 -8.36 14.56
CA PHE A 113 -11.16 -7.17 15.40
C PHE A 113 -9.85 -6.56 15.92
N ASN A 114 -8.88 -7.40 16.29
CA ASN A 114 -7.59 -6.94 16.81
C ASN A 114 -6.75 -6.28 15.71
N ASP A 115 -6.77 -6.82 14.49
CA ASP A 115 -6.08 -6.19 13.35
C ASP A 115 -6.61 -4.77 13.09
N MET A 116 -7.92 -4.60 13.13
CA MET A 116 -8.55 -3.28 12.99
C MET A 116 -8.24 -2.36 14.17
N LEU A 117 -8.17 -2.90 15.40
CA LEU A 117 -7.77 -2.12 16.58
C LEU A 117 -6.33 -1.62 16.46
N ASP A 118 -5.41 -2.46 15.99
CA ASP A 118 -4.01 -2.10 15.85
C ASP A 118 -3.83 -1.02 14.78
N VAL A 119 -4.50 -1.14 13.63
CA VAL A 119 -4.51 -0.09 12.61
C VAL A 119 -5.11 1.21 13.17
N LEU A 120 -6.23 1.11 13.90
CA LEU A 120 -6.85 2.28 14.51
C LEU A 120 -5.97 2.89 15.60
N HIS A 121 -5.16 2.08 16.29
CA HIS A 121 -4.15 2.55 17.22
C HIS A 121 -3.09 3.37 16.50
N ASP A 122 -2.54 2.84 15.41
CA ASP A 122 -1.53 3.53 14.61
C ASP A 122 -2.06 4.88 14.12
N LEU A 123 -3.31 4.94 13.65
CA LEU A 123 -3.94 6.17 13.15
C LEU A 123 -4.26 7.22 14.23
N THR A 124 -4.52 6.80 15.46
CA THR A 124 -5.04 7.70 16.53
C THR A 124 -4.02 7.99 17.62
N GLY A 125 -2.95 7.19 17.72
CA GLY A 125 -1.91 7.31 18.73
C GLY A 125 -2.48 7.40 20.15
N GLN A 126 -1.94 8.33 20.94
CA GLN A 126 -2.32 8.54 22.34
C GLN A 126 -3.54 9.46 22.53
N PHE A 127 -4.10 10.01 21.45
CA PHE A 127 -5.23 10.96 21.53
C PHE A 127 -6.55 10.29 21.93
N ILE A 128 -6.65 8.97 21.77
CA ILE A 128 -7.82 8.16 22.09
C ILE A 128 -7.37 7.00 22.99
N SER A 129 -8.09 6.74 24.09
CA SER A 129 -7.77 5.60 24.97
C SER A 129 -8.12 4.27 24.31
N GLU A 130 -7.48 3.18 24.75
CA GLU A 130 -7.78 1.83 24.22
C GLU A 130 -9.26 1.48 24.37
N HIS A 131 -9.86 1.78 25.53
CA HIS A 131 -11.28 1.55 25.76
C HIS A 131 -12.18 2.36 24.80
N GLN A 132 -11.86 3.63 24.53
CA GLN A 132 -12.60 4.43 23.57
C GLN A 132 -12.46 3.87 22.15
N ARG A 133 -11.25 3.42 21.79
CA ARG A 133 -10.97 2.79 20.49
C ARG A 133 -11.79 1.52 20.30
N GLU A 134 -11.81 0.65 21.30
CA GLU A 134 -12.65 -0.55 21.31
C GLU A 134 -14.13 -0.20 21.16
N GLN A 135 -14.63 0.78 21.92
CA GLN A 135 -16.04 1.18 21.84
C GLN A 135 -16.42 1.70 20.45
N VAL A 136 -15.58 2.55 19.85
CA VAL A 136 -15.81 3.10 18.51
C VAL A 136 -15.81 1.98 17.48
N LEU A 137 -14.79 1.10 17.50
CA LEU A 137 -14.70 0.01 16.53
C LEU A 137 -15.86 -0.98 16.67
N THR A 138 -16.25 -1.32 17.91
CA THR A 138 -17.41 -2.18 18.19
C THR A 138 -18.67 -1.62 17.55
N LYS A 139 -18.93 -0.32 17.78
CA LYS A 139 -20.12 0.34 17.26
C LYS A 139 -20.13 0.38 15.73
N VAL A 140 -18.98 0.68 15.11
CA VAL A 140 -18.83 0.70 13.64
C VAL A 140 -19.10 -0.69 13.04
N LEU A 141 -18.60 -1.75 13.67
CA LEU A 141 -18.84 -3.12 13.19
C LEU A 141 -20.31 -3.51 13.33
N GLU A 142 -20.93 -3.22 14.47
CA GLU A 142 -22.36 -3.49 14.71
C GLU A 142 -23.24 -2.75 13.70
N GLU A 143 -22.94 -1.47 13.40
CA GLU A 143 -23.64 -0.68 12.37
C GLU A 143 -23.49 -1.27 10.97
N ALA A 144 -22.35 -1.92 10.67
CA ALA A 144 -22.11 -2.64 9.42
C ALA A 144 -22.71 -4.06 9.41
N GLY A 145 -23.28 -4.53 10.52
CA GLY A 145 -23.89 -5.86 10.67
C GLY A 145 -22.92 -6.97 11.04
N TYR A 146 -21.78 -6.64 11.66
CA TYR A 146 -20.74 -7.55 12.12
C TYR A 146 -20.59 -7.50 13.65
N THR A 147 -19.91 -8.51 14.20
CA THR A 147 -19.58 -8.61 15.64
C THR A 147 -18.07 -8.62 15.86
N LYS A 148 -17.62 -8.56 17.11
CA LYS A 148 -16.19 -8.64 17.48
C LYS A 148 -15.54 -9.98 17.07
N GLU A 149 -16.33 -11.04 16.99
CA GLU A 149 -15.91 -12.39 16.62
C GLU A 149 -15.95 -12.61 15.11
N SER A 150 -16.40 -11.61 14.34
CA SER A 150 -16.44 -11.69 12.89
C SER A 150 -15.02 -11.66 12.31
N LEU A 151 -14.79 -12.53 11.33
CA LEU A 151 -13.57 -12.55 10.51
C LEU A 151 -13.92 -11.95 9.16
N LEU A 152 -13.51 -10.72 8.90
CA LEU A 152 -13.84 -10.04 7.65
C LEU A 152 -12.92 -10.54 6.54
N VAL A 153 -13.52 -10.96 5.43
CA VAL A 153 -12.79 -11.38 4.23
C VAL A 153 -12.98 -10.35 3.11
N MET A 154 -12.24 -10.51 2.01
CA MET A 154 -12.28 -9.59 0.86
C MET A 154 -13.71 -9.23 0.40
N SER A 155 -14.66 -10.18 0.39
CA SER A 155 -16.04 -9.90 0.00
C SER A 155 -16.77 -8.95 0.95
N ASP A 156 -16.45 -8.97 2.24
CA ASP A 156 -17.00 -8.05 3.23
C ASP A 156 -16.49 -6.63 2.96
N PHE A 157 -15.20 -6.46 2.71
CA PHE A 157 -14.63 -5.16 2.37
C PHE A 157 -15.19 -4.61 1.07
N VAL A 158 -15.41 -5.45 0.05
CA VAL A 158 -16.10 -5.03 -1.19
C VAL A 158 -17.53 -4.56 -0.91
N LYS A 159 -18.26 -5.25 -0.03
CA LYS A 159 -19.61 -4.84 0.37
C LYS A 159 -19.61 -3.51 1.12
N ILE A 160 -18.65 -3.31 2.03
CA ILE A 160 -18.56 -2.11 2.88
C ILE A 160 -18.05 -0.90 2.09
N LEU A 161 -16.96 -1.07 1.33
CA LEU A 161 -16.24 0.02 0.65
C LEU A 161 -16.65 0.22 -0.81
N GLY A 162 -17.36 -0.73 -1.42
CA GLY A 162 -17.70 -0.67 -2.85
C GLY A 162 -18.57 0.53 -3.24
N SER A 163 -19.28 1.14 -2.27
CA SER A 163 -20.13 2.31 -2.49
C SER A 163 -19.62 3.60 -1.84
N SER A 164 -18.47 3.57 -1.16
CA SER A 164 -17.99 4.67 -0.32
C SER A 164 -17.33 5.82 -1.09
N GLY A 165 -17.26 5.74 -2.41
CA GLY A 165 -16.53 6.72 -3.23
C GLY A 165 -15.03 6.72 -2.93
N LEU A 166 -14.46 5.54 -2.65
CA LEU A 166 -13.05 5.34 -2.30
C LEU A 166 -12.11 6.03 -3.29
N LYS A 167 -11.35 7.02 -2.80
CA LYS A 167 -10.30 7.72 -3.55
C LYS A 167 -8.94 7.41 -2.93
N MET A 168 -8.13 6.69 -3.68
CA MET A 168 -6.76 6.30 -3.36
C MET A 168 -5.97 6.48 -4.64
N GLU A 169 -5.59 7.73 -4.92
CA GLU A 169 -5.06 8.15 -6.21
C GLU A 169 -3.83 9.04 -5.98
N VAL A 170 -2.73 8.68 -6.63
CA VAL A 170 -1.48 9.42 -6.65
C VAL A 170 -1.05 9.52 -8.11
N GLU A 171 -0.81 10.75 -8.57
CA GLU A 171 -0.31 10.99 -9.93
C GLU A 171 1.21 10.82 -9.97
N VAL A 172 1.69 10.17 -11.02
CA VAL A 172 3.12 10.05 -11.29
C VAL A 172 3.51 11.22 -12.20
N PRO A 173 4.37 12.14 -11.74
CA PRO A 173 4.82 13.24 -12.57
C PRO A 173 5.63 12.69 -13.76
N VAL A 174 5.26 13.12 -14.96
CA VAL A 174 5.96 12.86 -16.21
C VAL A 174 6.36 14.21 -16.78
N ASP A 175 7.60 14.64 -16.51
CA ASP A 175 8.20 15.83 -17.09
C ASP A 175 8.90 15.51 -18.43
#